data_AF-A0A7R9YCI0-F1
#
_entry.id   AF-A0A7R9YCI0-F1
#
_cell.length_a   1.000
_cell.length_b   1.000
_cell.length_c   1.000
_cell.angle_alpha   90.00
_cell.angle_beta   90.00
_cell.angle_gamma   90.00
#
_symmetry.space_group_name_H-M   'P 1'
#
loop_
_entity.id
_entity.type
_entity.pdbx_description
1 polymer ?
#
loop_
_entity_poly.entity_id
_entity_poly.type
_entity_poly.pdbx_seq_one_letter_code
_entity_poly.pdbx_strand_id
1 'polypeptide(L)'
;ENSITEEYINGVLQRLAADELISFQSDSSSPYVKKFRTVQHLCKSIGGRVSQSLVARFGSSRIVTQMLAPRLLSELHPTPAVCGQPRDASFRVIREREGFDRGWYAGPFGVLSRDAVDMSVAIRTMRGERGASGA
;
A
#
# COMPACT_ATOMS: atom_id res chain seq x y z
N GLU A 1 -6.07 16.95 -0.67
CA GLU A 1 -6.06 15.54 -0.18
C GLU A 1 -5.05 14.65 -0.89
N ASN A 2 -5.00 14.58 -2.23
CA ASN A 2 -4.02 13.73 -2.93
C ASN A 2 -2.55 14.02 -2.55
N SER A 3 -2.20 15.30 -2.39
CA SER A 3 -0.86 15.73 -1.96
C SER A 3 -0.45 15.15 -0.60
N ILE A 4 -1.36 15.05 0.37
CA ILE A 4 -1.07 14.48 1.71
C ILE A 4 -0.72 13.00 1.60
N THR A 5 -1.45 12.26 0.75
CA THR A 5 -1.17 10.83 0.52
C THR A 5 0.15 10.65 -0.22
N GLU A 6 0.44 11.50 -1.21
CA GLU A 6 1.71 11.51 -1.93
C GLU A 6 2.90 11.82 -1.01
N GLU A 7 2.82 12.87 -0.21
CA GLU A 7 3.86 13.25 0.77
C GLU A 7 4.13 12.10 1.76
N TYR A 8 3.08 11.45 2.24
CA TYR A 8 3.20 10.27 3.11
C TYR A 8 3.97 9.13 2.43
N ILE A 9 3.58 8.75 1.21
CA ILE A 9 4.23 7.67 0.46
C ILE A 9 5.68 8.03 0.16
N ASN A 10 5.94 9.26 -0.31
CA ASN A 10 7.30 9.74 -0.59
C ASN A 10 8.17 9.71 0.67
N GLY A 11 7.64 10.12 1.83
CA GLY A 11 8.36 10.05 3.09
C GLY A 11 8.72 8.63 3.51
N VAL A 12 7.82 7.66 3.30
CA VAL A 12 8.11 6.23 3.54
C VAL A 12 9.23 5.75 2.61
N LEU A 13 9.12 6.02 1.30
CA LEU A 13 10.11 5.57 0.31
C LEU A 13 11.48 6.25 0.51
N GLN A 14 11.51 7.51 0.95
CA GLN A 14 12.75 8.21 1.33
C GLN A 14 13.46 7.51 2.50
N ARG A 15 12.72 7.08 3.53
CA ARG A 15 13.31 6.33 4.66
C ARG A 15 13.86 4.97 4.21
N LEU A 16 13.12 4.23 3.39
CA LEU A 16 13.60 2.95 2.86
C LEU A 16 14.81 3.12 1.93
N ALA A 17 14.92 4.25 1.23
CA ALA A 17 16.09 4.59 0.44
C ALA A 17 17.30 4.97 1.32
N ALA A 18 17.08 5.68 2.43
CA ALA A 18 18.12 5.98 3.42
C ALA A 18 18.69 4.71 4.08
N ASP A 19 17.86 3.68 4.23
CA ASP A 19 18.28 2.33 4.69
C ASP A 19 18.96 1.50 3.58
N GLU A 20 19.26 2.09 2.42
CA GLU A 20 19.84 1.43 1.24
C GLU A 20 19.03 0.24 0.71
N LEU A 21 17.72 0.17 1.02
CA LEU A 21 16.87 -0.94 0.59
C LEU A 21 16.37 -0.77 -0.84
N ILE A 22 16.13 0.48 -1.23
CA ILE A 22 15.66 0.88 -2.56
C ILE A 22 16.44 2.10 -3.05
N SER A 23 16.51 2.28 -4.37
CA SER A 23 16.78 3.58 -4.98
C SER A 23 15.44 4.26 -5.28
N PHE A 24 15.21 5.44 -4.71
CA PHE A 24 14.00 6.21 -4.90
C PHE A 24 14.34 7.67 -5.18
N GLN A 25 13.63 8.26 -6.14
CA GLN A 25 13.64 9.70 -6.39
C GLN A 25 12.19 10.13 -6.53
N SER A 26 11.83 11.23 -5.85
CA SER A 26 10.47 11.76 -5.95
C SER A 26 10.21 12.18 -7.40
N ASP A 27 9.13 11.66 -7.97
CA ASP A 27 8.70 12.01 -9.31
C ASP A 27 7.90 13.32 -9.29
N SER A 28 8.28 14.27 -10.15
CA SER A 28 7.55 15.53 -10.36
C SER A 28 6.42 15.40 -11.38
N SER A 29 6.10 14.18 -11.84
CA SER A 29 5.01 13.94 -12.77
C SER A 29 3.67 14.46 -12.23
N SER A 30 2.89 15.05 -13.14
CA SER A 30 1.54 15.52 -12.86
C SER A 30 0.61 14.33 -12.59
N PRO A 31 -0.34 14.46 -11.64
CA PRO A 31 -1.34 13.43 -11.43
C PRO A 31 -2.24 13.28 -12.67
N TYR A 32 -2.82 12.09 -12.84
CA TYR A 32 -3.72 11.77 -13.95
C TYR A 32 -5.07 11.27 -13.42
N VAL A 33 -6.11 11.34 -14.26
CA VAL A 33 -7.45 10.87 -13.90
C VAL A 33 -7.66 9.46 -14.46
N LYS A 34 -7.89 8.48 -13.56
CA LYS A 34 -8.30 7.12 -13.92
C LYS A 34 -9.82 7.03 -13.89
N LYS A 35 -10.42 6.76 -15.05
CA LYS A 35 -11.88 6.66 -15.21
C LYS A 35 -12.35 5.21 -15.08
N PHE A 36 -13.33 4.97 -14.22
CA PHE A 36 -14.09 3.73 -14.12
C PHE A 36 -15.54 3.97 -14.55
N ARG A 37 -16.35 2.90 -14.59
CA ARG A 37 -17.76 2.98 -15.01
C ARG A 37 -18.57 4.00 -14.21
N THR A 38 -18.33 4.11 -12.91
CA THR A 38 -19.18 4.89 -11.99
C THR A 38 -18.41 5.92 -11.15
N VAL A 39 -17.09 5.97 -11.24
CA VAL A 39 -16.25 6.88 -10.45
C VAL A 39 -14.97 7.22 -11.22
N GLN A 40 -14.41 8.40 -10.95
CA GLN A 40 -13.09 8.79 -11.45
C GLN A 40 -12.17 9.00 -10.25
N HIS A 41 -10.93 8.54 -10.37
CA HIS A 41 -9.91 8.71 -9.34
C HIS A 41 -8.81 9.63 -9.86
N LEU A 42 -8.37 10.56 -9.02
CA LEU A 42 -7.09 11.23 -9.22
C LEU A 42 -5.98 10.27 -8.78
N CYS A 43 -4.99 10.04 -9.62
CA CYS A 43 -3.94 9.06 -9.43
C CYS A 43 -2.57 9.67 -9.68
N LYS A 44 -1.57 9.18 -8.96
CA LYS A 44 -0.16 9.43 -9.24
C LYS A 44 0.60 8.12 -9.13
N SER A 45 1.47 7.87 -10.10
CA SER A 45 2.37 6.71 -10.06
C SER A 45 3.61 7.10 -9.28
N ILE A 46 3.94 6.31 -8.26
CA ILE A 46 5.15 6.49 -7.45
C ILE A 46 5.91 5.17 -7.50
N GLY A 47 7.20 5.23 -7.82
CA GLY A 47 8.01 4.03 -8.00
C GLY A 47 9.45 4.24 -7.58
N GLY A 48 10.09 3.14 -7.21
CA GLY A 48 11.51 3.04 -6.94
C GLY A 48 12.05 1.71 -7.49
N ARG A 49 13.34 1.46 -7.32
CA ARG A 49 13.96 0.17 -7.66
C ARG A 49 14.56 -0.45 -6.42
N VAL A 50 14.55 -1.78 -6.34
CA VAL A 50 15.28 -2.52 -5.30
C VAL A 50 16.78 -2.23 -5.44
N SER A 51 17.47 -2.08 -4.31
CA SER A 51 18.90 -1.77 -4.29
C SER A 51 19.74 -2.89 -4.93
N GLN A 52 20.62 -2.52 -5.86
CA GLN A 52 21.52 -3.48 -6.52
C GLN A 52 22.53 -4.10 -5.56
N SER A 53 22.94 -3.39 -4.49
CA SER A 53 23.83 -3.94 -3.47
C SER A 53 23.16 -5.07 -2.69
N LEU A 54 21.88 -4.93 -2.37
CA LEU A 54 21.08 -6.01 -1.77
C LEU A 54 20.92 -7.18 -2.72
N VAL A 55 20.61 -6.92 -4.00
CA VAL A 55 20.49 -7.99 -5.00
C VAL A 55 21.80 -8.75 -5.14
N ALA A 56 22.94 -8.06 -5.19
CA ALA A 56 24.26 -8.68 -5.22
C ALA A 56 24.54 -9.53 -3.96
N ARG A 57 24.17 -9.02 -2.78
CA ARG A 57 24.35 -9.73 -1.49
C ARG A 57 23.50 -10.99 -1.38
N PHE A 58 22.26 -10.98 -1.89
CA PHE A 58 21.32 -12.10 -1.79
C PHE A 58 21.21 -12.93 -3.06
N GLY A 59 21.95 -12.58 -4.11
CA GLY A 59 22.04 -13.32 -5.38
C GLY A 59 20.78 -13.29 -6.26
N SER A 60 19.69 -12.66 -5.82
CA SER A 60 18.44 -12.63 -6.57
C SER A 60 17.54 -11.45 -6.20
N SER A 61 17.11 -10.68 -7.21
CA SER A 61 16.11 -9.62 -7.04
C SER A 61 14.79 -10.15 -6.47
N ARG A 62 14.45 -11.39 -6.82
CA ARG A 62 13.23 -12.06 -6.39
C ARG A 62 13.22 -12.32 -4.88
N ILE A 63 14.35 -12.79 -4.33
CA ILE A 63 14.52 -13.02 -2.89
C ILE A 63 14.42 -11.69 -2.13
N VAL A 64 15.10 -10.66 -2.61
CA VAL A 64 15.07 -9.34 -1.98
C VAL A 64 13.66 -8.74 -2.01
N THR A 65 12.94 -8.88 -3.12
CA THR A 65 11.55 -8.41 -3.25
C THR A 65 10.63 -9.08 -2.23
N GLN A 66 10.71 -10.41 -2.05
CA GLN A 66 9.91 -11.12 -1.06
C GLN A 66 10.26 -10.71 0.38
N MET A 67 11.53 -10.44 0.66
CA MET A 67 11.98 -9.97 1.97
C MET A 67 11.53 -8.54 2.27
N LEU A 68 11.55 -7.66 1.25
CA LEU A 68 11.23 -6.25 1.41
C LEU A 68 9.72 -5.97 1.40
N ALA A 69 8.93 -6.75 0.65
CA ALA A 69 7.51 -6.52 0.47
C ALA A 69 6.70 -6.40 1.79
N PRO A 70 6.87 -7.29 2.80
CA PRO A 70 6.18 -7.15 4.08
C PRO A 70 6.53 -5.84 4.80
N ARG A 71 7.81 -5.43 4.76
CA ARG A 71 8.27 -4.18 5.38
C ARG A 71 7.71 -2.96 4.68
N LEU A 72 7.72 -2.97 3.35
CA LEU A 72 7.11 -1.91 2.54
C LEU A 72 5.61 -1.79 2.84
N LEU A 73 4.91 -2.91 2.91
CA LEU A 73 3.49 -2.95 3.21
C LEU A 73 3.17 -2.42 4.62
N SER A 74 3.95 -2.81 5.64
CA SER A 74 3.74 -2.35 7.02
C SER A 74 3.99 -0.86 7.21
N GLU A 75 4.93 -0.28 6.45
CA GLU A 75 5.23 1.16 6.50
C GLU A 75 4.21 1.99 5.71
N LEU A 76 3.72 1.47 4.57
CA LEU A 76 2.74 2.17 3.74
C LEU A 76 1.33 2.08 4.30
N HIS A 77 0.94 0.95 4.88
CA HIS A 77 -0.44 0.68 5.24
C HIS A 77 -0.78 0.99 6.71
N PRO A 78 -1.94 1.61 7.01
CA PRO A 78 -2.83 2.30 6.09
C PRO A 78 -2.27 3.64 5.61
N THR A 79 -2.56 3.99 4.35
CA THR A 79 -2.26 5.30 3.81
C THR A 79 -3.29 6.34 4.27
N PRO A 80 -2.97 7.64 4.22
CA PRO A 80 -3.93 8.71 4.53
C PRO A 80 -5.23 8.63 3.71
N ALA A 81 -5.20 8.07 2.49
CA ALA A 81 -6.37 7.91 1.63
C ALA A 81 -7.49 7.04 2.22
N VAL A 82 -7.19 6.17 3.20
CA VAL A 82 -8.19 5.29 3.85
C VAL A 82 -8.21 5.38 5.37
N CYS A 83 -7.25 6.07 5.97
CA CYS A 83 -7.15 6.25 7.42
C CYS A 83 -7.11 7.72 7.84
N GLY A 84 -6.38 8.58 7.13
CA GLY A 84 -6.08 9.97 7.53
C GLY A 84 -4.65 10.16 8.05
N GLN A 85 -4.34 11.40 8.45
CA GLN A 85 -3.05 11.82 9.02
C GLN A 85 -3.29 12.87 10.12
N PRO A 86 -2.69 12.78 11.32
CA PRO A 86 -1.75 11.75 11.81
C PRO A 86 -2.36 10.34 11.93
N ARG A 87 -1.66 9.31 11.44
CA ARG A 87 -2.15 7.92 11.35
C ARG A 87 -2.87 7.43 12.61
N ASP A 88 -2.22 7.46 13.77
CA ASP A 88 -2.76 6.87 15.01
C ASP A 88 -3.96 7.65 15.55
N ALA A 89 -3.95 8.98 15.40
CA ALA A 89 -5.07 9.82 15.79
C ALA A 89 -6.28 9.55 14.89
N SER A 90 -6.08 9.50 13.57
CA SER A 90 -7.17 9.22 12.64
C SER A 90 -7.69 7.79 12.76
N PHE A 91 -6.82 6.81 12.99
CA PHE A 91 -7.23 5.42 13.26
C PHE A 91 -8.11 5.30 14.49
N ARG A 92 -7.78 6.03 15.57
CA ARG A 92 -8.60 6.08 16.79
C ARG A 92 -9.98 6.68 16.53
N VAL A 93 -10.02 7.82 15.82
CA VAL A 93 -11.30 8.46 15.45
C VAL A 93 -12.15 7.52 14.60
N ILE A 94 -11.56 6.82 13.63
CA ILE A 94 -12.26 5.80 12.82
C ILE A 94 -12.87 4.72 13.73
N ARG A 95 -12.07 4.15 14.63
CA ARG A 95 -12.53 3.09 15.55
C ARG A 95 -13.63 3.57 16.51
N GLU A 96 -13.57 4.81 16.97
CA GLU A 96 -14.56 5.40 17.88
C GLU A 96 -15.86 5.79 17.16
N ARG A 97 -15.78 6.19 15.89
CA ARG A 97 -16.91 6.75 15.14
C ARG A 97 -17.62 5.72 14.25
N GLU A 98 -16.90 4.75 13.73
CA GLU A 98 -17.50 3.68 12.94
C GLU A 98 -18.05 2.62 13.88
N GLY A 99 -19.38 2.49 13.93
CA GLY A 99 -20.08 1.52 14.78
C GLY A 99 -19.95 0.06 14.32
N PHE A 100 -18.91 -0.29 13.57
CA PHE A 100 -18.67 -1.63 13.04
C PHE A 100 -17.17 -1.90 12.86
N ASP A 101 -16.79 -3.17 12.83
CA ASP A 101 -15.43 -3.58 12.47
C ASP A 101 -15.29 -3.63 10.94
N ARG A 102 -14.31 -2.89 10.41
CA ARG A 102 -14.01 -2.88 8.97
C ARG A 102 -13.63 -4.27 8.46
N GLY A 103 -13.08 -5.15 9.31
CA GLY A 103 -12.56 -6.44 8.88
C GLY A 103 -11.51 -6.27 7.78
N TRP A 104 -11.77 -6.82 6.59
CA TRP A 104 -10.89 -6.67 5.42
C TRP A 104 -11.07 -5.34 4.67
N TYR A 105 -12.13 -4.58 4.94
CA TYR A 105 -12.38 -3.32 4.26
C TYR A 105 -11.27 -2.30 4.55
N ALA A 106 -10.81 -1.63 3.50
CA ALA A 106 -9.66 -0.74 3.48
C ALA A 106 -8.31 -1.39 3.82
N GLY A 107 -8.24 -2.70 4.10
CA GLY A 107 -6.99 -3.42 4.36
C GLY A 107 -6.19 -3.75 3.09
N PRO A 108 -4.94 -4.22 3.22
CA PRO A 108 -4.15 -4.68 2.08
C PRO A 108 -4.61 -6.08 1.66
N PHE A 109 -4.81 -6.29 0.36
CA PHE A 109 -5.24 -7.57 -0.21
C PHE A 109 -4.56 -7.81 -1.55
N GLY A 110 -4.06 -9.03 -1.79
CA GLY A 110 -3.37 -9.34 -3.03
C GLY A 110 -2.56 -10.63 -2.97
N VAL A 111 -1.58 -10.73 -3.87
CA VAL A 111 -0.74 -11.90 -4.06
C VAL A 111 0.68 -11.60 -3.59
N LEU A 112 1.18 -12.43 -2.69
CA LEU A 112 2.60 -12.59 -2.38
C LEU A 112 3.03 -13.93 -2.96
N SER A 113 3.67 -13.92 -4.12
CA SER A 113 4.13 -15.13 -4.79
C SER A 113 5.66 -15.20 -4.83
N ARG A 114 6.17 -16.31 -5.35
CA ARG A 114 7.61 -16.42 -5.61
C ARG A 114 8.07 -15.35 -6.61
N ASP A 115 7.28 -15.05 -7.63
CA ASP A 115 7.74 -14.29 -8.80
C ASP A 115 7.41 -12.80 -8.73
N ALA A 116 6.30 -12.46 -8.09
CA ALA A 116 5.83 -11.09 -7.96
C ALA A 116 5.03 -10.87 -6.68
N VAL A 117 4.99 -9.61 -6.27
CA VAL A 117 4.11 -9.11 -5.22
C VAL A 117 3.19 -8.08 -5.85
N ASP A 118 1.88 -8.28 -5.72
CA ASP A 118 0.87 -7.33 -6.14
C ASP A 118 -0.15 -7.18 -5.02
N MET A 119 -0.28 -5.96 -4.49
CA MET A 119 -1.12 -5.65 -3.36
C MET A 119 -2.00 -4.46 -3.70
N SER A 120 -3.27 -4.57 -3.37
CA SER A 120 -4.27 -3.52 -3.52
C SER A 120 -4.89 -3.15 -2.18
N VAL A 121 -5.47 -1.96 -2.10
CA VAL A 121 -6.30 -1.55 -0.96
C VAL A 121 -7.71 -2.08 -1.21
N ALA A 122 -8.24 -2.87 -0.28
CA ALA A 122 -9.54 -3.53 -0.40
C ALA A 122 -10.70 -2.53 -0.22
N ILE A 123 -11.02 -1.80 -1.29
CA ILE A 123 -12.19 -0.91 -1.38
C ILE A 123 -13.16 -1.42 -2.43
N ARG A 124 -14.43 -1.03 -2.31
CA ARG A 124 -15.51 -1.53 -3.20
C ARG A 124 -15.61 -3.07 -3.19
N THR A 125 -15.30 -3.66 -2.05
CA THR A 125 -15.33 -5.11 -1.82
C THR A 125 -16.51 -5.50 -0.93
N MET A 126 -16.82 -6.79 -0.95
CA MET A 126 -17.80 -7.42 -0.06
C MET A 126 -17.14 -8.66 0.52
N ARG A 127 -17.34 -8.92 1.82
CA ARG A 127 -16.99 -10.21 2.41
C ARG A 127 -18.16 -11.16 2.19
N GLY A 128 -17.96 -12.18 1.37
CA GLY A 128 -18.88 -13.30 1.27
C GLY A 128 -18.66 -14.26 2.43
N GLU A 129 -19.74 -14.72 3.06
CA GLU A 129 -19.71 -15.84 4.00
C GLU A 129 -20.22 -17.07 3.28
N ARG A 130 -19.49 -18.19 3.33
CA ARG A 130 -20.06 -19.47 2.90
C ARG A 130 -21.05 -19.87 3.97
N GLY A 131 -22.34 -19.90 3.64
CA GLY A 131 -23.34 -20.55 4.49
C GLY A 131 -22.86 -21.97 4.79
N ALA A 132 -22.98 -22.40 6.05
CA ALA A 132 -22.76 -23.80 6.40
C ALA A 132 -23.57 -24.65 5.42
N SER A 133 -22.92 -25.54 4.67
CA SER A 133 -23.61 -26.58 3.92
C SER A 133 -24.39 -27.40 4.94
N GLY A 134 -25.69 -27.14 5.06
CA GLY A 134 -26.60 -28.03 5.74
C GLY A 134 -26.73 -29.32 4.92
N ALA A 135 -26.64 -30.44 5.66
CA ALA A 135 -26.75 -31.85 5.25
C ALA A 135 -25.50 -32.49 4.66
#